data_AF-A0A2T6ZH48-F1
#
_entry.id   AF-A0A2T6ZH48-F1
#
_cell.length_a   1.000
_cell.length_b   1.000
_cell.length_c   1.000
_cell.angle_alpha   90.00
_cell.angle_beta   90.00
_cell.angle_gamma   90.00
#
_symmetry.space_group_name_H-M   'P 1'
#
loop_
_entity.id
_entity.type
_entity.pdbx_description
1 polymer ?
#
loop_
_entity_poly.entity_id
_entity_poly.type
_entity_poly.pdbx_seq_one_letter_code
_entity_poly.pdbx_strand_id
1 'polypeptide(L)'
;MDAETAIQNAPLVELGRYGMPQSWACVRVGNIPYNVTTSELTEFLGKNSNIIPESTENVGVHVIMDRSTGKTMDAFVEFMTPKDAWKCVARRKSRVLGNRHLTLDVVDPSDLMKEIFPRAKGVNWDGVVPLVSRDPEYAGRSPEILGREELVLIVNHARTPHRSPFSRKCLQRPFQSLLSIVSKFPWFAVDFYTVEQRDYIYQALLSAVEILKRHIKRGKAMPNLDQELLKSLVRVGAVCSGFTDIQRHELVKVAEFGAEGIYLEEIMPGFHIFRALGRRPGADRKVLEVCSP
;
A
#
# COMPACT_ATOMS: atom_id res chain seq x y z
N MET A 1 40.62 -3.79 -2.87
CA MET A 1 39.28 -3.19 -2.78
C MET A 1 38.88 -3.25 -1.33
N ASP A 2 38.69 -2.11 -0.67
CA ASP A 2 38.21 -2.09 0.72
C ASP A 2 36.76 -2.59 0.79
N ALA A 3 36.32 -2.97 1.99
CA ALA A 3 35.00 -3.57 2.20
C ALA A 3 33.85 -2.63 1.78
N GLU A 4 34.05 -1.33 1.95
CA GLU A 4 33.05 -0.30 1.63
C GLU A 4 32.87 -0.16 0.11
N THR A 5 33.98 -0.11 -0.64
CA THR A 5 33.98 -0.12 -2.10
C THR A 5 33.40 -1.42 -2.66
N ALA A 6 33.66 -2.56 -2.01
CA ALA A 6 33.08 -3.85 -2.40
C ALA A 6 31.56 -3.89 -2.19
N ILE A 7 31.05 -3.38 -1.06
CA ILE A 7 29.61 -3.28 -0.79
C ILE A 7 28.94 -2.30 -1.77
N GLN A 8 29.56 -1.14 -2.02
CA GLN A 8 29.03 -0.15 -2.95
C GLN A 8 28.98 -0.64 -4.40
N ASN A 9 29.78 -1.64 -4.77
CA ASN A 9 29.79 -2.24 -6.10
C ASN A 9 29.13 -3.63 -6.14
N ALA A 10 28.54 -4.08 -5.02
CA ALA A 10 27.87 -5.35 -4.96
C ALA A 10 26.70 -5.38 -5.95
N PRO A 11 26.53 -6.48 -6.71
CA PRO A 11 25.44 -6.62 -7.65
C PRO A 11 24.11 -7.00 -6.96
N LEU A 12 24.14 -7.21 -5.63
CA LEU A 12 23.03 -7.55 -4.76
C LEU A 12 22.76 -6.43 -3.77
N VAL A 13 21.50 -6.16 -3.48
CA VAL A 13 21.08 -5.10 -2.57
C VAL A 13 19.70 -5.36 -1.96
N GLU A 14 19.43 -4.75 -0.80
CA GLU A 14 18.08 -4.68 -0.25
C GLU A 14 17.21 -3.80 -1.15
N LEU A 15 16.28 -4.41 -1.88
CA LEU A 15 15.44 -3.73 -2.89
C LEU A 15 14.65 -2.55 -2.30
N GLY A 16 14.25 -2.67 -1.03
CA GLY A 16 13.57 -1.63 -0.29
C GLY A 16 14.33 -0.30 -0.30
N ARG A 17 15.67 -0.30 -0.23
CA ARG A 17 16.52 0.91 -0.20
C ARG A 17 16.39 1.80 -1.44
N TYR A 18 15.86 1.27 -2.55
CA TYR A 18 15.58 2.04 -3.78
C TYR A 18 14.17 2.61 -3.82
N GLY A 19 13.32 2.27 -2.85
CA GLY A 19 12.05 2.95 -2.66
C GLY A 19 12.29 4.43 -2.36
N MET A 20 11.40 5.29 -2.84
CA MET A 20 11.42 6.71 -2.50
C MET A 20 10.29 7.03 -1.52
N PRO A 21 10.53 7.94 -0.55
CA PRO A 21 9.46 8.44 0.30
C PRO A 21 8.43 9.21 -0.54
N GLN A 22 7.18 8.74 -0.53
CA GLN A 22 6.06 9.37 -1.25
C GLN A 22 5.43 10.47 -0.40
N SER A 23 6.07 11.65 -0.34
CA SER A 23 5.63 12.81 0.45
C SER A 23 4.74 13.76 -0.36
N TRP A 24 3.55 13.31 -0.73
CA TRP A 24 2.58 14.11 -1.48
C TRP A 24 1.78 15.04 -0.56
N ALA A 25 1.21 16.12 -1.12
CA ALA A 25 0.34 17.00 -0.34
C ALA A 25 -0.96 16.29 -0.01
N CYS A 26 -1.41 16.33 1.24
CA CYS A 26 -2.51 15.48 1.70
C CYS A 26 -3.72 16.30 2.18
N VAL A 27 -4.92 15.85 1.81
CA VAL A 27 -6.20 16.38 2.32
C VAL A 27 -6.95 15.28 3.04
N ARG A 28 -7.32 15.53 4.29
CA ARG A 28 -8.29 14.69 5.02
C ARG A 28 -9.70 15.07 4.61
N VAL A 29 -10.49 14.07 4.24
CA VAL A 29 -11.89 14.15 3.87
C VAL A 29 -12.71 13.41 4.93
N GLY A 30 -13.31 14.16 5.85
CA GLY A 30 -14.11 13.61 6.94
C GLY A 30 -15.61 13.63 6.66
N ASN A 31 -16.37 12.93 7.52
CA ASN A 31 -17.83 12.76 7.44
C ASN A 31 -18.32 12.15 6.11
N ILE A 32 -17.52 11.25 5.52
CA ILE A 32 -17.86 10.58 4.26
C ILE A 32 -19.00 9.56 4.44
N PRO A 33 -19.82 9.32 3.39
CA PRO A 33 -20.76 8.19 3.40
C PRO A 33 -20.04 6.85 3.58
N TYR A 34 -20.62 5.94 4.37
CA TYR A 34 -19.99 4.65 4.69
C TYR A 34 -19.63 3.79 3.47
N ASN A 35 -20.45 3.87 2.41
CA ASN A 35 -20.31 3.12 1.16
C ASN A 35 -19.60 3.93 0.06
N VAL A 36 -19.00 5.08 0.38
CA VAL A 36 -18.36 5.93 -0.62
C VAL A 36 -17.25 5.18 -1.36
N THR A 37 -17.22 5.36 -2.66
CA THR A 37 -16.22 4.84 -3.58
C THR A 37 -15.09 5.84 -3.80
N THR A 38 -13.92 5.37 -4.26
CA THR A 38 -12.81 6.26 -4.63
C THR A 38 -13.21 7.16 -5.80
N SER A 39 -13.95 6.64 -6.77
CA SER A 39 -14.50 7.40 -7.90
C SER A 39 -15.41 8.55 -7.47
N GLU A 40 -16.33 8.31 -6.53
CA GLU A 40 -17.20 9.37 -5.99
C GLU A 40 -16.40 10.47 -5.27
N LEU A 41 -15.35 10.10 -4.52
CA LEU A 41 -14.46 11.07 -3.88
C LEU A 41 -13.68 11.89 -4.91
N THR A 42 -13.11 11.24 -5.92
CA THR A 42 -12.38 11.91 -7.00
C THR A 42 -13.29 12.85 -7.80
N GLU A 43 -14.52 12.44 -8.10
CA GLU A 43 -15.52 13.28 -8.76
C GLU A 43 -15.91 14.48 -7.90
N PHE A 44 -16.18 14.24 -6.60
CA PHE A 44 -16.50 15.28 -5.64
C PHE A 44 -15.41 16.35 -5.57
N LEU A 45 -14.15 15.94 -5.44
CA LEU A 45 -12.98 16.82 -5.37
C LEU A 45 -12.72 17.50 -6.73
N GLY A 46 -13.05 16.83 -7.83
CA GLY A 46 -13.04 17.34 -9.19
C GLY A 46 -11.93 16.74 -10.04
N LYS A 47 -12.26 16.40 -11.30
CA LYS A 47 -11.34 15.72 -12.22
C LYS A 47 -10.03 16.49 -12.51
N ASN A 48 -10.05 17.83 -12.39
CA ASN A 48 -8.88 18.70 -12.63
C ASN A 48 -8.19 19.12 -11.32
N SER A 49 -8.34 18.35 -10.25
CA SER A 49 -7.80 18.70 -8.94
C SER A 49 -6.35 18.29 -8.74
N ASN A 50 -5.70 17.66 -9.75
CA ASN A 50 -4.32 17.16 -9.68
C ASN A 50 -4.06 16.20 -8.51
N ILE A 51 -5.07 15.35 -8.24
CA ILE A 51 -4.93 14.17 -7.37
C ILE A 51 -3.87 13.25 -8.00
N ILE A 52 -3.04 12.63 -7.17
CA ILE A 52 -2.09 11.62 -7.64
C ILE A 52 -2.89 10.53 -8.39
N PRO A 53 -2.64 10.33 -9.69
CA PRO A 53 -3.37 9.33 -10.44
C PRO A 53 -3.07 7.96 -9.84
N GLU A 54 -4.05 7.06 -9.91
CA GLU A 54 -3.78 5.64 -9.72
C GLU A 54 -2.85 5.20 -10.85
N SER A 55 -1.55 5.26 -10.57
CA SER A 55 -0.48 4.83 -11.45
C SER A 55 0.10 3.54 -10.92
N THR A 56 1.09 3.00 -11.63
CA THR A 56 1.70 1.72 -11.26
C THR A 56 2.23 1.73 -9.82
N GLU A 57 2.76 2.86 -9.34
CA GLU A 57 3.47 2.97 -8.05
C GLU A 57 2.71 3.72 -6.94
N ASN A 58 1.58 4.38 -7.25
CA ASN A 58 0.91 5.27 -6.31
C ASN A 58 -0.60 5.04 -6.25
N VAL A 59 -1.13 5.18 -5.05
CA VAL A 59 -2.57 5.20 -4.75
C VAL A 59 -2.91 6.59 -4.25
N GLY A 60 -3.68 7.38 -5.00
CA GLY A 60 -3.97 8.77 -4.61
C GLY A 60 -5.14 8.96 -3.65
N VAL A 61 -5.97 7.93 -3.44
CA VAL A 61 -7.16 7.99 -2.58
C VAL A 61 -7.13 6.84 -1.59
N HIS A 62 -7.03 7.17 -0.30
CA HIS A 62 -6.98 6.22 0.80
C HIS A 62 -8.25 6.33 1.63
N VAL A 63 -9.13 5.32 1.56
CA VAL A 63 -10.31 5.29 2.44
C VAL A 63 -10.01 4.40 3.65
N ILE A 64 -9.97 5.01 4.83
CA ILE A 64 -9.54 4.35 6.06
C ILE A 64 -10.64 3.43 6.56
N MET A 65 -10.22 2.28 7.07
CA MET A 65 -11.09 1.26 7.65
C MET A 65 -10.59 0.93 9.04
N ASP A 66 -11.48 0.98 10.03
CA ASP A 66 -11.19 0.38 11.33
C ASP A 66 -11.05 -1.14 11.16
N ARG A 67 -9.86 -1.65 11.50
CA ARG A 67 -9.49 -3.04 11.23
C ARG A 67 -10.24 -4.02 12.12
N SER A 68 -10.75 -3.58 13.27
CA SER A 68 -11.44 -4.46 14.23
C SER A 68 -12.90 -4.71 13.85
N THR A 69 -13.59 -3.68 13.34
CA THR A 69 -15.02 -3.70 13.04
C THR A 69 -15.31 -3.76 11.53
N GLY A 70 -14.34 -3.37 10.69
CA GLY A 70 -14.51 -3.19 9.25
C GLY A 70 -15.26 -1.90 8.88
N LYS A 71 -15.41 -0.97 9.83
CA LYS A 71 -16.12 0.30 9.64
C LYS A 71 -15.29 1.26 8.79
N THR A 72 -15.91 1.87 7.78
CA THR A 72 -15.34 3.01 7.04
C THR A 72 -15.20 4.21 7.97
N MET A 73 -14.00 4.79 8.01
CA MET A 73 -13.65 6.00 8.77
C MET A 73 -13.54 7.18 7.80
N ASP A 74 -12.55 8.06 7.99
CA ASP A 74 -12.28 9.16 7.07
C ASP A 74 -11.53 8.69 5.83
N ALA A 75 -11.40 9.57 4.83
CA ALA A 75 -10.56 9.34 3.67
C ALA A 75 -9.45 10.39 3.61
N PHE A 76 -8.35 10.04 2.94
CA PHE A 76 -7.24 10.93 2.66
C PHE A 76 -6.97 10.91 1.16
N VAL A 77 -6.70 12.08 0.61
CA VAL A 77 -6.44 12.24 -0.83
C VAL A 77 -5.14 12.99 -1.03
N GLU A 78 -4.24 12.38 -1.80
CA GLU A 78 -2.93 12.90 -2.12
C GLU A 78 -2.96 13.72 -3.41
N PHE A 79 -2.23 14.83 -3.42
CA PHE A 79 -2.16 15.81 -4.50
C PHE A 79 -0.72 16.06 -4.92
N MET A 80 -0.52 16.32 -6.22
CA MET A 80 0.80 16.61 -6.79
C MET A 80 1.50 17.80 -6.11
N THR A 81 0.74 18.82 -5.70
CA THR A 81 1.30 20.01 -5.05
C THR A 81 0.41 20.52 -3.90
N PRO A 82 0.98 21.17 -2.87
CA PRO A 82 0.20 21.80 -1.81
C PRO A 82 -0.78 22.86 -2.32
N LYS A 83 -0.40 23.59 -3.37
CA LYS A 83 -1.25 24.62 -4.01
C LYS A 83 -2.54 24.01 -4.55
N ASP A 84 -2.47 22.82 -5.12
CA ASP A 84 -3.64 22.14 -5.68
C ASP A 84 -4.56 21.60 -4.58
N ALA A 85 -3.99 21.06 -3.48
CA ALA A 85 -4.74 20.68 -2.29
C ALA A 85 -5.52 21.88 -1.71
N TRP A 86 -4.87 23.02 -1.46
CA TRP A 86 -5.53 24.23 -0.93
C TRP A 86 -6.63 24.76 -1.85
N LYS A 87 -6.38 24.81 -3.17
CA LYS A 87 -7.40 25.20 -4.15
C LYS A 87 -8.59 24.24 -4.14
N CYS A 88 -8.36 22.94 -4.02
CA CYS A 88 -9.41 21.94 -3.96
C CYS A 88 -10.30 22.17 -2.73
N VAL A 89 -9.69 22.28 -1.54
CA VAL A 89 -10.40 22.55 -0.28
C VAL A 89 -11.25 23.83 -0.39
N ALA A 90 -10.66 24.94 -0.84
CA ALA A 90 -11.36 26.22 -0.97
C ALA A 90 -12.58 26.15 -1.90
N ARG A 91 -12.49 25.39 -3.00
CA ARG A 91 -13.59 25.23 -3.98
C ARG A 91 -14.69 24.28 -3.53
N ARG A 92 -14.38 23.35 -2.61
CA ARG A 92 -15.27 22.23 -2.26
C ARG A 92 -15.84 22.30 -0.86
N LYS A 93 -15.35 23.20 0.01
CA LYS A 93 -15.75 23.34 1.43
C LYS A 93 -17.26 23.42 1.67
N SER A 94 -18.03 23.98 0.74
CA SER A 94 -19.50 24.12 0.87
C SER A 94 -20.30 23.11 0.05
N ARG A 95 -19.64 22.13 -0.59
CA ARG A 95 -20.32 21.11 -1.39
C ARG A 95 -20.74 19.92 -0.52
N VAL A 96 -21.81 19.27 -0.96
CA VAL A 96 -22.38 18.09 -0.32
C VAL A 96 -22.12 16.88 -1.21
N LEU A 97 -21.78 15.75 -0.60
CA LEU A 97 -21.70 14.45 -1.27
C LEU A 97 -22.86 13.58 -0.80
N GLY A 98 -23.80 13.29 -1.69
CA GLY A 98 -25.09 12.70 -1.31
C GLY A 98 -25.83 13.62 -0.33
N ASN A 99 -26.00 13.18 0.91
CA ASN A 99 -26.64 13.95 1.99
C ASN A 99 -25.64 14.38 3.09
N ARG A 100 -24.34 14.33 2.82
CA ARG A 100 -23.27 14.61 3.79
C ARG A 100 -22.50 15.87 3.43
N HIS A 101 -22.40 16.79 4.40
CA HIS A 101 -21.45 17.90 4.34
C HIS A 101 -20.09 17.38 4.76
N LEU A 102 -19.19 17.23 3.78
CA LEU A 102 -17.85 16.71 4.04
C LEU A 102 -16.98 17.78 4.70
N THR A 103 -16.10 17.36 5.61
CA THR A 103 -15.04 18.22 6.14
C THR A 103 -13.78 18.03 5.31
N LEU A 104 -13.12 19.11 4.93
CA LEU A 104 -11.92 19.09 4.08
C LEU A 104 -10.82 19.90 4.74
N ASP A 105 -9.74 19.23 5.13
CA ASP A 105 -8.60 19.84 5.80
C ASP A 105 -7.31 19.46 5.08
N VAL A 106 -6.46 20.44 4.73
CA VAL A 106 -5.09 20.15 4.30
C VAL A 106 -4.30 19.75 5.55
N VAL A 107 -3.70 18.56 5.53
CA VAL A 107 -3.03 17.94 6.69
C VAL A 107 -1.60 17.56 6.36
N ASP A 108 -0.80 17.32 7.40
CA ASP A 108 0.54 16.78 7.22
C ASP A 108 0.47 15.30 6.79
N PRO A 109 1.34 14.81 5.89
CA PRO A 109 1.36 13.41 5.49
C PRO A 109 1.51 12.42 6.67
N SER A 110 2.09 12.85 7.80
CA SER A 110 2.15 12.04 9.02
C SER A 110 0.78 11.66 9.56
N ASP A 111 -0.26 12.47 9.34
CA ASP A 111 -1.62 12.14 9.78
C ASP A 111 -2.20 10.99 8.95
N LEU A 112 -1.92 10.94 7.64
CA LEU A 112 -2.23 9.78 6.81
C LEU A 112 -1.50 8.53 7.30
N MET A 113 -0.20 8.65 7.61
CA MET A 113 0.60 7.52 8.09
C MET A 113 0.09 6.98 9.42
N LYS A 114 -0.33 7.84 10.35
CA LYS A 114 -0.96 7.44 11.62
C LYS A 114 -2.28 6.69 11.39
N GLU A 115 -3.08 7.10 10.43
CA GLU A 115 -4.36 6.44 10.13
C GLU A 115 -4.19 5.13 9.36
N ILE A 116 -3.18 5.03 8.47
CA ILE A 116 -2.84 3.77 7.81
C ILE A 116 -2.14 2.81 8.79
N PHE A 117 -1.31 3.29 9.70
CA PHE A 117 -0.54 2.49 10.67
C PHE A 117 -0.87 2.87 12.13
N PRO A 118 -2.12 2.67 12.58
CA PRO A 118 -2.61 3.19 13.86
C PRO A 118 -2.02 2.51 15.09
N ARG A 119 -1.43 1.31 14.93
CA ARG A 119 -0.80 0.55 16.02
C ARG A 119 0.71 0.46 15.87
N ALA A 120 1.33 1.35 15.08
CA ALA A 120 2.78 1.39 14.95
C ALA A 120 3.45 1.58 16.33
N LYS A 121 4.40 0.72 16.68
CA LYS A 121 5.13 0.73 17.95
C LYS A 121 6.59 1.15 17.73
N GLY A 122 7.10 1.99 18.61
CA GLY A 122 8.49 2.45 18.53
C GLY A 122 8.78 3.40 17.36
N VAL A 123 7.74 3.96 16.72
CA VAL A 123 7.87 4.88 15.58
C VAL A 123 7.11 6.17 15.82
N ASN A 124 7.74 7.30 15.50
CA ASN A 124 7.09 8.59 15.28
C ASN A 124 7.18 8.94 13.79
N TRP A 125 6.15 9.57 13.24
CA TRP A 125 6.12 9.96 11.82
C TRP A 125 6.55 11.41 11.63
N ASP A 126 7.55 11.65 10.78
CA ASP A 126 7.91 12.96 10.25
C ASP A 126 7.56 12.98 8.75
N GLY A 127 6.40 13.57 8.44
CA GLY A 127 5.72 13.33 7.16
C GLY A 127 5.52 11.82 6.94
N VAL A 128 6.17 11.28 5.90
CA VAL A 128 6.13 9.83 5.58
C VAL A 128 7.34 9.04 6.10
N VAL A 129 8.29 9.72 6.72
CA VAL A 129 9.54 9.10 7.20
C VAL A 129 9.33 8.61 8.63
N PRO A 130 9.56 7.31 8.92
CA PRO A 130 9.53 6.81 10.29
C PRO A 130 10.80 7.26 11.03
N LEU A 131 10.63 7.74 12.25
CA LEU A 131 11.68 8.07 13.20
C LEU A 131 11.57 7.17 14.43
N VAL A 132 12.69 6.79 15.03
CA VAL A 132 12.69 6.00 16.27
C VAL A 132 11.99 6.79 17.37
N SER A 133 11.03 6.15 18.04
CA SER A 133 10.33 6.77 19.16
C SER A 133 11.29 7.06 20.31
N ARG A 134 11.12 8.24 20.93
CA ARG A 134 11.88 8.65 22.13
C ARG A 134 11.22 8.20 23.44
N ASP A 135 10.08 7.53 23.35
CA ASP A 135 9.38 7.01 24.51
C ASP A 135 10.21 5.89 25.17
N PRO A 136 10.53 6.01 26.48
CA PRO A 136 11.29 5.00 27.22
C PRO A 136 10.70 3.59 27.14
N GLU A 137 9.38 3.44 26.92
CA GLU A 137 8.73 2.12 26.77
C GLU A 137 9.32 1.31 25.60
N TYR A 138 9.76 1.99 24.54
CA TYR A 138 10.30 1.36 23.33
C TYR A 138 11.84 1.35 23.31
N ALA A 139 12.51 1.80 24.37
CA ALA A 139 13.96 1.80 24.45
C ALA A 139 14.52 0.37 24.28
N GLY A 140 15.40 0.19 23.28
CA GLY A 140 16.00 -1.11 22.96
C GLY A 140 15.07 -2.11 22.27
N ARG A 141 13.83 -1.74 21.93
CA ARG A 141 12.91 -2.57 21.15
C ARG A 141 13.00 -2.21 19.67
N SER A 142 12.92 -3.21 18.81
CA SER A 142 12.79 -2.97 17.37
C SER A 142 11.43 -2.34 17.04
N PRO A 143 11.39 -1.38 16.11
CA PRO A 143 10.13 -0.84 15.61
C PRO A 143 9.22 -1.91 15.00
N GLU A 144 7.91 -1.75 15.19
CA GLU A 144 6.88 -2.59 14.55
C GLU A 144 5.82 -1.66 13.95
N ILE A 145 5.89 -1.43 12.63
CA ILE A 145 4.98 -0.51 11.94
C ILE A 145 3.60 -1.13 11.74
N LEU A 146 3.56 -2.45 11.52
CA LEU A 146 2.33 -3.17 11.22
C LEU A 146 2.33 -4.58 11.80
N GLY A 147 1.35 -4.88 12.63
CA GLY A 147 1.18 -6.19 13.26
C GLY A 147 0.53 -7.23 12.33
N ARG A 148 0.88 -8.51 12.53
CA ARG A 148 0.28 -9.64 11.80
C ARG A 148 -1.23 -9.76 12.06
N GLU A 149 -1.64 -9.53 13.30
CA GLU A 149 -3.03 -9.60 13.74
C GLU A 149 -3.90 -8.58 12.99
N GLU A 150 -3.36 -7.40 12.70
CA GLU A 150 -4.06 -6.35 11.98
C GLU A 150 -4.38 -6.76 10.54
N LEU A 151 -3.41 -7.37 9.88
CA LEU A 151 -3.55 -7.93 8.54
C LEU A 151 -4.55 -9.10 8.50
N VAL A 152 -4.50 -9.99 9.51
CA VAL A 152 -5.46 -11.11 9.64
C VAL A 152 -6.88 -10.60 9.75
N LEU A 153 -7.14 -9.54 10.53
CA LEU A 153 -8.46 -8.95 10.66
C LEU A 153 -8.97 -8.40 9.31
N ILE A 154 -8.13 -7.68 8.56
CA ILE A 154 -8.48 -7.16 7.24
C ILE A 154 -8.83 -8.31 6.27
N VAL A 155 -8.00 -9.35 6.21
CA VAL A 155 -8.26 -10.52 5.34
C VAL A 155 -9.52 -11.27 5.76
N ASN A 156 -9.83 -11.35 7.06
CA ASN A 156 -11.07 -11.96 7.55
C ASN A 156 -12.32 -11.19 7.12
N HIS A 157 -12.26 -9.85 7.12
CA HIS A 157 -13.33 -9.02 6.57
C HIS A 157 -13.56 -9.28 5.07
N ALA A 158 -12.48 -9.48 4.29
CA ALA A 158 -12.58 -9.85 2.88
C ALA A 158 -13.13 -11.27 2.66
N ARG A 159 -12.71 -12.23 3.51
CA ARG A 159 -13.03 -13.66 3.37
C ARG A 159 -14.46 -13.98 3.78
N THR A 160 -14.93 -13.38 4.86
CA THR A 160 -16.25 -13.63 5.45
C THR A 160 -17.00 -12.33 5.74
N PRO A 161 -17.32 -11.50 4.72
CA PRO A 161 -17.88 -10.16 4.93
C PRO A 161 -19.23 -10.19 5.65
N HIS A 162 -20.01 -11.27 5.51
CA HIS A 162 -21.29 -11.46 6.18
C HIS A 162 -21.17 -11.53 7.72
N ARG A 163 -20.00 -11.87 8.26
CA ARG A 163 -19.73 -11.87 9.71
C ARG A 163 -19.39 -10.48 10.25
N SER A 164 -19.26 -9.49 9.37
CA SER A 164 -18.82 -8.13 9.73
C SER A 164 -19.92 -7.13 9.34
N PRO A 165 -20.60 -6.51 10.33
CA PRO A 165 -21.76 -5.66 10.08
C PRO A 165 -21.52 -4.53 9.06
N PHE A 166 -20.30 -3.97 9.06
CA PHE A 166 -19.89 -2.89 8.16
C PHE A 166 -19.35 -3.42 6.82
N SER A 167 -18.49 -4.45 6.82
CA SER A 167 -17.90 -4.98 5.58
C SER A 167 -18.94 -5.55 4.62
N ARG A 168 -20.04 -6.17 5.12
CA ARG A 168 -21.14 -6.63 4.24
C ARG A 168 -21.81 -5.51 3.43
N LYS A 169 -21.69 -4.25 3.87
CA LYS A 169 -22.26 -3.07 3.17
C LYS A 169 -21.25 -2.41 2.21
N CYS A 170 -19.96 -2.68 2.39
CA CYS A 170 -18.87 -2.06 1.64
C CYS A 170 -17.77 -3.11 1.42
N LEU A 171 -18.00 -4.00 0.48
CA LEU A 171 -17.23 -5.22 0.29
C LEU A 171 -15.79 -4.96 -0.21
N GLN A 172 -15.60 -3.86 -0.94
CA GLN A 172 -14.31 -3.45 -1.50
C GLN A 172 -13.33 -2.92 -0.44
N ARG A 173 -13.83 -2.50 0.73
CA ARG A 173 -13.04 -1.75 1.71
C ARG A 173 -11.81 -2.51 2.24
N PRO A 174 -11.89 -3.81 2.57
CA PRO A 174 -10.70 -4.56 3.02
C PRO A 174 -9.60 -4.60 1.96
N PHE A 175 -9.96 -4.69 0.68
CA PHE A 175 -9.02 -4.69 -0.43
C PHE A 175 -8.34 -3.32 -0.60
N GLN A 176 -9.12 -2.24 -0.55
CA GLN A 176 -8.59 -0.87 -0.60
C GLN A 176 -7.70 -0.53 0.61
N SER A 177 -7.99 -1.10 1.77
CA SER A 177 -7.15 -0.98 2.96
C SER A 177 -5.79 -1.64 2.74
N LEU A 178 -5.75 -2.86 2.20
CA LEU A 178 -4.49 -3.52 1.83
C LEU A 178 -3.73 -2.78 0.73
N LEU A 179 -4.45 -2.24 -0.26
CA LEU A 179 -3.86 -1.41 -1.32
C LEU A 179 -3.11 -0.20 -0.70
N SER A 180 -3.76 0.51 0.23
CA SER A 180 -3.16 1.64 0.94
C SER A 180 -1.98 1.23 1.81
N ILE A 181 -2.08 0.10 2.51
CA ILE A 181 -0.99 -0.46 3.33
C ILE A 181 0.24 -0.73 2.46
N VAL A 182 0.09 -1.49 1.37
CA VAL A 182 1.24 -1.88 0.52
C VAL A 182 1.85 -0.65 -0.16
N SER A 183 1.02 0.29 -0.61
CA SER A 183 1.49 1.52 -1.26
C SER A 183 2.24 2.45 -0.31
N LYS A 184 1.76 2.60 0.94
CA LYS A 184 2.30 3.60 1.89
C LYS A 184 3.27 3.02 2.92
N PHE A 185 3.45 1.70 2.99
CA PHE A 185 4.45 1.13 3.90
C PHE A 185 5.84 1.67 3.52
N PRO A 186 6.67 2.12 4.49
CA PRO A 186 7.92 2.81 4.22
C PRO A 186 9.02 1.81 3.83
N TRP A 187 8.90 1.17 2.67
CA TRP A 187 9.82 0.15 2.16
C TRP A 187 11.27 0.66 2.08
N PHE A 188 11.46 1.96 1.87
CA PHE A 188 12.74 2.66 1.87
C PHE A 188 13.46 2.67 3.23
N ALA A 189 12.70 2.61 4.33
CA ALA A 189 13.21 2.62 5.69
C ALA A 189 13.48 1.18 6.17
N VAL A 190 14.40 0.49 5.49
CA VAL A 190 14.68 -0.95 5.72
C VAL A 190 15.08 -1.29 7.16
N ASP A 191 15.58 -0.31 7.92
CA ASP A 191 15.96 -0.49 9.32
C ASP A 191 14.75 -0.46 10.29
N PHE A 192 13.54 -0.19 9.79
CA PHE A 192 12.30 -0.04 10.59
C PHE A 192 11.33 -1.22 10.47
N TYR A 193 11.68 -2.27 9.72
CA TYR A 193 10.85 -3.45 9.60
C TYR A 193 11.68 -4.71 9.37
N THR A 194 11.10 -5.86 9.70
CA THR A 194 11.76 -7.15 9.51
C THR A 194 11.33 -7.82 8.20
N VAL A 195 12.13 -8.79 7.74
CA VAL A 195 11.75 -9.70 6.65
C VAL A 195 10.42 -10.39 6.94
N GLU A 196 10.17 -10.71 8.21
CA GLU A 196 8.92 -11.31 8.67
C GLU A 196 7.72 -10.35 8.52
N GLN A 197 7.85 -9.07 8.91
CA GLN A 197 6.79 -8.07 8.71
C GLN A 197 6.43 -7.92 7.22
N ARG A 198 7.45 -7.85 6.34
CA ARG A 198 7.23 -7.85 4.89
C ARG A 198 6.47 -9.10 4.45
N ASP A 199 6.90 -10.29 4.90
CA ASP A 199 6.29 -11.55 4.48
C ASP A 199 4.82 -11.62 4.89
N TYR A 200 4.43 -11.12 6.07
CA TYR A 200 3.02 -11.05 6.45
C TYR A 200 2.21 -10.05 5.61
N ILE A 201 2.78 -8.90 5.25
CA ILE A 201 2.13 -7.94 4.32
C ILE A 201 1.88 -8.60 2.97
N TYR A 202 2.90 -9.28 2.43
CA TYR A 202 2.81 -10.01 1.17
C TYR A 202 1.72 -11.10 1.21
N GLN A 203 1.71 -11.93 2.26
CA GLN A 203 0.73 -13.00 2.40
C GLN A 203 -0.71 -12.48 2.52
N ALA A 204 -0.90 -11.34 3.17
CA ALA A 204 -2.20 -10.69 3.26
C ALA A 204 -2.67 -10.17 1.88
N LEU A 205 -1.79 -9.53 1.11
CA LEU A 205 -2.08 -9.09 -0.25
C LEU A 205 -2.41 -10.28 -1.17
N LEU A 206 -1.59 -11.34 -1.15
CA LEU A 206 -1.81 -12.54 -1.95
C LEU A 206 -3.15 -13.19 -1.63
N SER A 207 -3.48 -13.33 -0.34
CA SER A 207 -4.78 -13.83 0.11
C SER A 207 -5.94 -12.99 -0.42
N ALA A 208 -5.80 -11.66 -0.40
CA ALA A 208 -6.81 -10.75 -0.91
C ALA A 208 -6.99 -10.89 -2.44
N VAL A 209 -5.91 -10.98 -3.20
CA VAL A 209 -5.93 -11.26 -4.65
C VAL A 209 -6.66 -12.57 -4.93
N GLU A 210 -6.37 -13.65 -4.20
CA GLU A 210 -7.05 -14.93 -4.37
C GLU A 210 -8.55 -14.88 -4.02
N ILE A 211 -8.92 -14.17 -2.96
CA ILE A 211 -10.32 -13.99 -2.56
C ILE A 211 -11.08 -13.23 -3.65
N LEU A 212 -10.54 -12.10 -4.12
CA LEU A 212 -11.17 -11.27 -5.13
C LEU A 212 -11.24 -11.97 -6.49
N LYS A 213 -10.15 -12.63 -6.92
CA LYS A 213 -10.12 -13.44 -8.15
C LYS A 213 -11.20 -14.51 -8.13
N ARG A 214 -11.31 -15.28 -7.04
CA ARG A 214 -12.36 -16.32 -6.90
C ARG A 214 -13.75 -15.72 -6.92
N HIS A 215 -13.93 -14.52 -6.34
CA HIS A 215 -15.21 -13.85 -6.37
C HIS A 215 -15.63 -13.47 -7.79
N ILE A 216 -14.74 -12.83 -8.55
CA ILE A 216 -14.96 -12.43 -9.94
C ILE A 216 -15.24 -13.66 -10.82
N LYS A 217 -14.43 -14.74 -10.69
CA LYS A 217 -14.61 -15.99 -11.45
C LYS A 217 -15.97 -16.67 -11.21
N ARG A 218 -16.58 -16.48 -10.03
CA ARG A 218 -17.91 -17.04 -9.74
C ARG A 218 -19.04 -16.33 -10.49
N GLY A 219 -18.78 -15.19 -11.13
CA GLY A 219 -19.74 -14.48 -11.97
C GLY A 219 -20.92 -13.85 -11.23
N LYS A 220 -20.92 -13.87 -9.89
CA LYS A 220 -21.93 -13.16 -9.09
C LYS A 220 -21.57 -11.68 -9.09
N ALA A 221 -22.32 -10.86 -9.79
CA ALA A 221 -22.16 -9.41 -9.75
C ALA A 221 -22.30 -8.93 -8.31
N MET A 222 -21.19 -8.51 -7.70
CA MET A 222 -21.19 -7.75 -6.46
C MET A 222 -20.62 -6.35 -6.72
N PRO A 223 -21.31 -5.30 -6.25
CA PRO A 223 -20.88 -3.93 -6.49
C PRO A 223 -19.43 -3.72 -6.01
N ASN A 224 -18.63 -3.03 -6.83
CA ASN A 224 -17.26 -2.61 -6.53
C ASN A 224 -16.25 -3.74 -6.25
N LEU A 225 -16.59 -5.00 -6.52
CA LEU A 225 -15.65 -6.12 -6.55
C LEU A 225 -15.40 -6.54 -7.99
N ASP A 226 -14.63 -5.71 -8.69
CA ASP A 226 -14.42 -5.80 -10.13
C ASP A 226 -12.96 -6.11 -10.49
N GLN A 227 -12.73 -6.28 -11.80
CA GLN A 227 -11.41 -6.58 -12.35
C GLN A 227 -10.44 -5.41 -12.18
N GLU A 228 -10.92 -4.17 -12.13
CA GLU A 228 -10.04 -3.01 -11.94
C GLU A 228 -9.47 -2.99 -10.52
N LEU A 229 -10.28 -3.28 -9.49
CA LEU A 229 -9.79 -3.46 -8.14
C LEU A 229 -8.76 -4.60 -8.04
N LEU A 230 -8.98 -5.71 -8.75
CA LEU A 230 -8.02 -6.82 -8.81
C LEU A 230 -6.71 -6.36 -9.47
N LYS A 231 -6.78 -5.68 -10.61
CA LYS A 231 -5.61 -5.12 -11.30
C LYS A 231 -4.83 -4.17 -10.39
N SER A 232 -5.49 -3.29 -9.65
CA SER A 232 -4.82 -2.36 -8.73
C SER A 232 -4.07 -3.08 -7.60
N LEU A 233 -4.66 -4.12 -6.99
CA LEU A 233 -3.97 -4.93 -5.96
C LEU A 233 -2.71 -5.62 -6.51
N VAL A 234 -2.80 -6.15 -7.73
CA VAL A 234 -1.69 -6.88 -8.34
C VAL A 234 -0.60 -5.90 -8.77
N ARG A 235 -0.97 -4.75 -9.35
CA ARG A 235 -0.03 -3.69 -9.73
C ARG A 235 0.78 -3.19 -8.54
N VAL A 236 0.13 -2.81 -7.43
CA VAL A 236 0.85 -2.29 -6.25
C VAL A 236 1.84 -3.32 -5.69
N GLY A 237 1.47 -4.60 -5.70
CA GLY A 237 2.37 -5.66 -5.25
C GLY A 237 3.48 -5.97 -6.25
N ALA A 238 3.20 -5.92 -7.56
CA ALA A 238 4.16 -6.20 -8.61
C ALA A 238 5.30 -5.18 -8.66
N VAL A 239 5.03 -3.91 -8.30
CA VAL A 239 6.07 -2.86 -8.24
C VAL A 239 6.54 -2.51 -6.83
N CYS A 240 6.06 -3.23 -5.82
CA CYS A 240 6.47 -3.01 -4.44
C CYS A 240 7.97 -3.25 -4.28
N SER A 241 8.74 -2.19 -3.99
CA SER A 241 10.18 -2.26 -3.80
C SER A 241 10.59 -3.16 -2.64
N GLY A 242 9.73 -3.33 -1.64
CA GLY A 242 9.97 -4.23 -0.50
C GLY A 242 9.83 -5.72 -0.83
N PHE A 243 9.02 -6.09 -1.81
CA PHE A 243 8.79 -7.50 -2.17
C PHE A 243 9.94 -8.07 -2.99
N THR A 244 10.25 -9.35 -2.77
CA THR A 244 11.25 -10.07 -3.57
C THR A 244 10.74 -10.34 -4.99
N ASP A 245 11.65 -10.61 -5.91
CA ASP A 245 11.27 -10.97 -7.29
C ASP A 245 10.38 -12.22 -7.30
N ILE A 246 10.67 -13.21 -6.44
CA ILE A 246 9.82 -14.41 -6.28
C ILE A 246 8.40 -14.02 -5.86
N GLN A 247 8.28 -13.14 -4.85
CA GLN A 247 6.98 -12.69 -4.34
C GLN A 247 6.17 -11.99 -5.43
N ARG A 248 6.81 -11.07 -6.18
CA ARG A 248 6.19 -10.35 -7.29
C ARG A 248 5.72 -11.29 -8.40
N HIS A 249 6.56 -12.26 -8.80
CA HIS A 249 6.22 -13.24 -9.84
C HIS A 249 5.09 -14.17 -9.42
N GLU A 250 5.13 -14.67 -8.19
CA GLU A 250 4.06 -15.53 -7.68
C GLU A 250 2.73 -14.76 -7.59
N LEU A 251 2.76 -13.48 -7.20
CA LEU A 251 1.56 -12.64 -7.19
C LEU A 251 0.96 -12.49 -8.59
N VAL A 252 1.78 -12.18 -9.60
CA VAL A 252 1.36 -12.07 -11.01
C VAL A 252 0.79 -13.39 -11.53
N LYS A 253 1.47 -14.50 -11.25
CA LYS A 253 1.04 -15.85 -11.63
C LYS A 253 -0.30 -16.20 -11.00
N VAL A 254 -0.48 -15.94 -9.70
CA VAL A 254 -1.72 -16.21 -8.97
C VAL A 254 -2.85 -15.30 -9.45
N ALA A 255 -2.57 -14.08 -9.86
CA ALA A 255 -3.60 -13.13 -10.33
C ALA A 255 -4.25 -13.51 -11.66
N GLU A 256 -3.54 -14.24 -12.53
CA GLU A 256 -4.00 -14.63 -13.88
C GLU A 256 -4.52 -13.41 -14.68
N PHE A 257 -5.81 -13.34 -15.01
CA PHE A 257 -6.44 -12.24 -15.73
C PHE A 257 -6.38 -10.88 -14.98
N GLY A 258 -6.09 -10.90 -13.68
CA GLY A 258 -5.82 -9.70 -12.89
C GLY A 258 -4.45 -9.07 -13.16
N ALA A 259 -3.53 -9.81 -13.79
CA ALA A 259 -2.17 -9.33 -14.10
C ALA A 259 -1.99 -8.86 -15.56
N GLU A 260 -3.09 -8.72 -16.30
CA GLU A 260 -3.04 -8.25 -17.69
C GLU A 260 -2.30 -6.90 -17.80
N GLY A 261 -1.28 -6.86 -18.67
CA GLY A 261 -0.44 -5.68 -18.89
C GLY A 261 0.68 -5.47 -17.87
N ILE A 262 0.87 -6.40 -16.92
CA ILE A 262 1.99 -6.35 -15.97
C ILE A 262 3.12 -7.23 -16.51
N TYR A 263 4.30 -6.63 -16.67
CA TYR A 263 5.51 -7.31 -17.11
C TYR A 263 6.57 -7.21 -16.02
N LEU A 264 7.08 -8.36 -15.57
CA LEU A 264 8.18 -8.45 -14.63
C LEU A 264 9.43 -8.91 -15.36
N GLU A 265 10.58 -8.43 -14.92
CA GLU A 265 11.87 -8.95 -15.39
C GLU A 265 12.06 -10.39 -14.91
N GLU A 266 12.65 -11.24 -15.74
CA GLU A 266 12.96 -12.63 -15.36
C GLU A 266 13.77 -12.71 -14.06
N ILE A 267 13.37 -13.66 -13.19
CA ILE A 267 14.13 -14.00 -11.99
C ILE A 267 15.47 -14.59 -12.39
N MET A 268 16.56 -14.01 -11.89
CA MET A 268 17.89 -14.52 -12.14
C MET A 268 18.10 -15.92 -11.52
N PRO A 269 18.78 -16.85 -12.21
CA PRO A 269 19.12 -18.15 -11.63
C PRO A 269 19.83 -18.02 -10.28
N GLY A 270 19.50 -18.87 -9.32
CA GLY A 270 20.09 -18.85 -7.97
C GLY A 270 19.58 -17.75 -7.02
N PHE A 271 18.89 -16.71 -7.51
CA PHE A 271 18.39 -15.62 -6.64
C PHE A 271 17.24 -16.02 -5.72
N HIS A 272 16.63 -17.18 -5.97
CA HIS A 272 15.52 -17.68 -5.18
C HIS A 272 15.89 -17.94 -3.70
N ILE A 273 17.18 -18.07 -3.38
CA ILE A 273 17.67 -18.30 -2.01
C ILE A 273 17.68 -17.02 -1.16
N PHE A 274 17.72 -15.85 -1.79
CA PHE A 274 17.82 -14.59 -1.07
C PHE A 274 16.45 -14.13 -0.57
N ARG A 275 16.34 -14.00 0.75
CA ARG A 275 15.10 -13.55 1.39
C ARG A 275 14.99 -12.05 1.51
N ALA A 276 16.08 -11.29 1.44
CA ALA A 276 16.08 -9.82 1.60
C ALA A 276 16.80 -9.08 0.45
N LEU A 277 17.69 -9.77 -0.26
CA LEU A 277 18.49 -9.20 -1.33
C LEU A 277 17.86 -9.50 -2.69
N GLY A 278 17.92 -8.54 -3.59
CA GLY A 278 17.61 -8.72 -5.00
C GLY A 278 18.69 -8.10 -5.87
N ARG A 279 18.49 -8.18 -7.19
CA ARG A 279 19.42 -7.58 -8.15
C ARG A 279 19.41 -6.07 -7.99
N ARG A 280 20.60 -5.47 -7.92
CA ARG A 280 20.72 -4.02 -7.95
C ARG A 280 20.20 -3.46 -9.28
N PRO A 281 19.31 -2.44 -9.28
CA PRO A 281 18.90 -1.77 -10.51
C PRO A 281 20.10 -1.30 -11.32
N GLY A 282 20.15 -1.67 -12.61
CA GLY A 282 21.27 -1.34 -13.50
C GLY A 282 22.47 -2.28 -13.44
N ALA A 283 22.50 -3.29 -12.56
CA ALA A 283 23.55 -4.31 -12.59
C ALA A 283 23.42 -5.21 -13.83
N ASP A 284 24.55 -5.41 -14.53
CA ASP A 284 24.63 -6.30 -15.69
C ASP A 284 24.33 -7.75 -15.26
N ARG A 285 23.48 -8.42 -16.05
CA ARG A 285 23.09 -9.82 -15.84
C ARG A 285 24.30 -10.74 -15.93
N LYS A 286 25.28 -10.42 -16.79
CA LYS A 286 26.50 -11.23 -16.98
C LYS A 286 27.44 -11.21 -15.77
N VAL A 287 27.41 -10.13 -14.97
CA VAL A 287 28.23 -10.00 -13.76
C VAL A 287 27.75 -10.92 -12.64
N LEU A 288 26.49 -11.39 -12.72
CA LEU A 288 25.83 -12.26 -11.76
C LEU A 288 25.81 -13.73 -12.19
N GLU A 289 26.30 -14.07 -13.39
CA GLU A 289 26.58 -15.44 -13.83
C GLU A 289 27.88 -15.95 -13.18
N VAL A 290 27.91 -16.05 -11.86
CA VAL A 290 28.98 -16.77 -11.17
C VAL A 290 28.32 -17.79 -10.24
N CYS A 291 28.79 -19.03 -10.37
CA CYS A 291 28.33 -20.26 -9.73
C CYS A 291 27.22 -21.02 -10.46
N SER A 292 27.53 -21.52 -11.65
CA SER A 292 27.10 -22.89 -12.00
C SER A 292 28.21 -23.86 -11.59
N PRO A 293 27.91 -25.01 -10.96
CA PRO A 293 28.90 -26.05 -10.64
C PRO A 293 29.54 -26.65 -11.90
#